data_AF-A0A940VSU3-F1
#
_entry.id   AF-A0A940VSU3-F1
#
_cell.length_a   1.000
_cell.length_b   1.000
_cell.length_c   1.000
_cell.angle_alpha   90.00
_cell.angle_beta   90.00
_cell.angle_gamma   90.00
#
_symmetry.space_group_name_H-M   'P 1'
#
loop_
_entity.id
_entity.type
_entity.pdbx_description
1 polymer ?
#
loop_
_entity_poly.entity_id
_entity_poly.type
_entity_poly.pdbx_seq_one_letter_code
_entity_poly.pdbx_strand_id
1 'polypeptide(L)' 'MRQYYTLDMLENLYRFEEPNLSEKAVEEKAKSLKRVLNTMDIYWTRSNRRFYSHNQLQNFLPNFN' A
#
# COMPACT_ATOMS: atom_id res chain seq x y z
N MET A 1 -5.49 8.26 2.40
CA MET A 1 -4.43 7.22 2.33
C MET A 1 -3.25 7.83 1.62
N ARG A 2 -2.07 7.84 2.25
CA ARG A 2 -0.85 8.29 1.56
C ARG A 2 -0.54 7.27 0.46
N GLN A 3 -0.36 7.73 -0.77
CA GLN A 3 -0.02 6.88 -1.90
C GLN A 3 1.48 6.58 -1.83
N TYR A 4 1.85 5.56 -1.04
CA TYR A 4 3.27 5.21 -0.85
C TYR A 4 3.90 4.58 -2.10
N TYR A 5 3.09 3.97 -2.97
CA TYR A 5 3.55 3.30 -4.18
C TYR A 5 3.09 4.06 -5.42
N THR A 6 3.96 4.93 -5.94
CA THR A 6 3.73 5.61 -7.21
C THR A 6 3.91 4.63 -8.38
N LEU A 7 3.27 4.92 -9.50
CA LEU A 7 3.38 4.05 -10.68
C LEU A 7 4.84 4.02 -11.18
N ASP A 8 5.48 5.18 -11.30
CA ASP A 8 6.87 5.32 -11.72
C ASP A 8 7.84 4.49 -10.88
N MET A 9 7.63 4.41 -9.56
CA MET A 9 8.48 3.62 -8.68
C MET A 9 8.35 2.12 -8.98
N LEU A 10 7.14 1.65 -9.26
CA LEU A 10 6.88 0.25 -9.61
C LEU A 10 7.36 -0.10 -11.02
N GLU A 11 7.24 0.83 -11.97
CA GLU A 11 7.81 0.66 -13.31
C GLU A 11 9.34 0.56 -13.25
N ASN A 12 10.00 1.44 -12.50
CA ASN A 12 11.45 1.38 -12.32
C ASN A 12 11.91 0.08 -11.65
N LEU A 13 11.13 -0.45 -10.71
CA LEU A 13 11.38 -1.76 -10.12
C LEU A 13 11.36 -2.86 -11.20
N TYR A 14 10.31 -2.91 -12.03
CA TYR A 14 10.21 -3.92 -13.09
C TYR A 14 11.28 -3.77 -14.16
N ARG A 15 11.64 -2.54 -14.55
CA ARG A 15 12.77 -2.30 -15.48
C ARG A 15 14.10 -2.80 -14.92
N PHE A 16 14.29 -2.71 -13.60
CA PHE A 16 15.50 -3.16 -12.92
C PHE A 16 15.55 -4.69 -12.74
N GLU A 17 14.46 -5.30 -12.27
CA GLU A 17 14.41 -6.75 -11.99
C GLU A 17 14.25 -7.61 -13.25
N GLU A 18 13.52 -7.09 -14.25
CA GLU A 18 13.21 -7.79 -15.49
C GLU A 18 13.60 -6.93 -16.72
N PRO A 19 14.90 -6.71 -17.00
CA PRO A 19 15.34 -5.78 -18.05
C PRO A 19 14.95 -6.19 -19.48
N ASN A 20 14.57 -7.46 -19.68
CA ASN A 20 14.11 -7.97 -20.98
C ASN A 20 12.60 -7.81 -21.19
N LEU A 21 11.86 -7.29 -20.19
CA LEU A 21 10.44 -7.05 -20.36
C LEU A 21 10.20 -5.92 -21.37
N SER A 22 9.14 -6.04 -22.17
CA SER A 22 8.72 -4.93 -23.02
C SER A 22 8.14 -3.81 -22.17
N GLU A 23 8.29 -2.57 -22.64
CA GLU A 23 7.78 -1.38 -21.94
C GLU A 23 6.27 -1.49 -21.64
N LYS A 24 5.51 -2.01 -22.60
CA LYS A 24 4.07 -2.28 -22.41
C LYS A 24 3.82 -3.26 -21.25
N ALA A 25 4.62 -4.31 -21.15
CA ALA A 25 4.47 -5.29 -20.08
C ALA A 25 4.90 -4.71 -18.72
N VAL A 26 5.90 -3.82 -18.68
CA VAL A 26 6.31 -3.08 -17.47
C VAL A 26 5.13 -2.26 -16.95
N GLU A 27 4.51 -1.46 -17.82
CA GLU A 27 3.34 -0.65 -17.45
C GLU A 27 2.17 -1.51 -16.94
N GLU A 28 1.84 -2.60 -17.64
CA GLU A 28 0.73 -3.48 -17.26
C GLU A 28 0.98 -4.15 -15.89
N LYS A 29 2.20 -4.64 -15.67
CA LYS A 29 2.60 -5.23 -14.38
C LYS A 29 2.59 -4.18 -13.26
N ALA A 30 3.15 -3.00 -13.50
CA ALA A 30 3.18 -1.90 -12.51
C ALA A 30 1.76 -1.44 -12.13
N LYS A 31 0.85 -1.30 -13.10
CA LYS A 31 -0.56 -0.97 -12.86
C LYS A 31 -1.26 -2.05 -12.04
N SER A 32 -1.02 -3.32 -12.36
CA SER A 32 -1.57 -4.46 -11.62
C SER A 32 -1.08 -4.48 -10.17
N LEU A 33 0.23 -4.37 -9.95
CA LEU A 33 0.83 -4.34 -8.63
C LEU A 33 0.32 -3.18 -7.79
N LYS A 34 0.23 -1.97 -8.37
CA LYS A 34 -0.33 -0.79 -7.71
C LYS A 34 -1.75 -1.02 -7.21
N ARG A 35 -2.59 -1.71 -8.00
CA ARG A 35 -3.96 -2.05 -7.61
C ARG A 35 -3.97 -2.98 -6.40
N VAL A 36 -3.14 -4.01 -6.39
CA VAL A 36 -3.04 -4.98 -5.28
C VAL A 36 -2.57 -4.28 -4.00
N LEU A 37 -1.50 -3.48 -4.08
CA LEU A 37 -0.97 -2.74 -2.93
C LEU A 37 -2.01 -1.78 -2.34
N ASN A 38 -2.74 -1.04 -3.18
CA ASN A 38 -3.82 -0.17 -2.72
C ASN A 38 -4.94 -0.96 -2.03
N THR A 39 -5.29 -2.13 -2.56
CA THR A 39 -6.27 -3.00 -1.91
C THR A 39 -5.78 -3.44 -0.54
N MET A 40 -4.54 -3.91 -0.43
CA MET A 40 -3.94 -4.31 0.85
C MET A 40 -3.91 -3.17 1.87
N ASP A 41 -3.54 -1.95 1.47
CA ASP A 41 -3.54 -0.77 2.33
C ASP A 41 -4.94 -0.44 2.86
N ILE A 42 -5.97 -0.55 2.01
CA ILE A 42 -7.37 -0.36 2.43
C ILE A 42 -7.77 -1.42 3.46
N TYR A 43 -7.48 -2.69 3.18
CA TYR A 43 -7.80 -3.79 4.09
C TYR A 43 -7.07 -3.65 5.42
N TRP A 44 -5.78 -3.33 5.40
CA TRP A 44 -4.97 -3.07 6.59
C TRP A 44 -5.53 -1.92 7.41
N THR A 45 -5.85 -0.79 6.77
CA THR A 45 -6.44 0.38 7.44
C THR A 45 -7.77 0.03 8.10
N ARG A 46 -8.64 -0.71 7.40
CA ARG A 46 -9.94 -1.16 7.93
C ARG A 46 -9.77 -2.12 9.11
N SER A 47 -8.87 -3.09 8.97
CA SER A 47 -8.57 -4.07 10.02
C SER A 47 -8.04 -3.40 11.28
N ASN A 48 -7.04 -2.52 11.14
CA ASN A 48 -6.47 -1.77 12.26
C ASN A 48 -7.50 -0.86 12.92
N ARG A 49 -8.30 -0.12 12.13
CA ARG A 49 -9.37 0.71 12.69
C ARG A 49 -10.33 -0.13 13.54
N ARG A 50 -10.72 -1.31 13.06
CA ARG A 50 -11.59 -2.23 13.81
C ARG A 50 -10.90 -2.75 15.07
N PHE A 51 -9.65 -3.16 14.98
CA PHE A 51 -8.88 -3.65 16.13
C PHE A 51 -8.78 -2.57 17.23
N TYR A 52 -8.40 -1.35 16.87
CA TYR A 52 -8.26 -0.25 17.83
C TYR A 52 -9.60 0.32 18.32
N SER A 53 -10.70 0.12 17.58
CA SER A 53 -12.04 0.53 18.06
C SER A 53 -12.66 -0.47 19.04
N HIS A 54 -12.23 -1.73 19.02
CA HIS A 54 -12.77 -2.80 19.89
C HIS A 54 -11.85 -3.12 21.07
N ASN A 55 -10.55 -2.86 20.94
CA ASN A 55 -9.67 -2.88 22.10
C ASN A 55 -9.87 -1.60 22.90
N GLN A 56 -10.10 -1.73 24.21
CA GLN A 56 -10.14 -0.64 25.19
C GLN A 56 -8.77 0.07 25.37
N LEU A 57 -7.93 0.10 24.34
CA LEU A 57 -6.66 0.81 24.33
C LEU A 57 -6.83 2.33 24.39
N GLN A 58 -8.04 2.86 24.14
CA GLN A 58 -8.36 4.27 24.38
C GLN A 58 -8.20 4.69 25.86
N ASN A 59 -8.27 3.74 26.80
CA ASN A 59 -8.07 4.04 28.23
C ASN A 59 -6.59 4.16 28.64
N PHE A 60 -5.63 3.88 27.73
CA PHE A 60 -4.19 3.92 28.03
C PHE A 60 -3.46 5.14 27.46
N LEU A 61 -4.14 6.00 26.69
CA LEU A 61 -3.59 7.30 26.35
C LEU A 61 -4.02 8.27 27.47
N PRO A 62 -3.11 8.68 28.38
CA PRO A 62 -3.45 9.74 29.31
C PRO A 62 -3.85 10.97 28.50
N ASN A 63 -4.95 11.60 28.88
CA ASN A 63 -5.43 12.84 28.28
C ASN A 63 -4.27 13.84 28.17
N PHE A 64 -3.74 14.02 26.96
CA PHE A 64 -2.90 15.17 26.66
C PHE A 64 -3.86 16.35 26.50
N ASN A 65 -3.93 17.15 27.57
CA ASN A 65 -4.61 18.45 27.61
C ASN A 65 -4.13 19.39 26.51
#